data_AF-N8YD00-F1
#
_entry.id   AF-N8YD00-F1
#
_cell.length_a   1.000
_cell.length_b   1.000
_cell.length_c   1.000
_cell.angle_alpha   90.00
_cell.angle_beta   90.00
_cell.angle_gamma   90.00
#
_symmetry.space_group_name_H-M   'P 1'
#
loop_
_entity.id
_entity.type
_entity.pdbx_description
1 polymer ?
#
loop_
_entity_poly.entity_id
_entity_poly.type
_entity_poly.pdbx_seq_one_letter_code
_entity_poly.pdbx_strand_id
1 'polypeptide(L)'
;MPFITKFHFDEKDINLLPNKNLKTTNAFTVVIGKNSIGKSRLLGAIINYVLNEPSLQNKKVIAISNTFYNKFPKIKEEMPNYTKLLPLPTNESISGFGIRSFYYEEKIIDDFINYSENSTLNKEFKSNIYMDVKKLVPKLLLKIKGNSRFIYTNLAQVLNFLKLDNSLRIRLVIKKNLFEKIKEINKNDIKNIDIIKKMEAINYSELSLEELAYLDPVIIDLILLKVIDIFRIYLHDKSLNKKINYRDLSSGQLAILSMGLALICELEDNSTICIDEPEVNLHPQWQEKIISLIESLSQNYKNCQFFIATHSPQIISNLTCPNSYILDLNNNNLKSTIELRNRSADFQLTEVFSSPGNNNEYLLRKLLIILNKINCNDILDNDEKNTIDLVKRIYFENKFHDNDKVKTLVEVLLDLED
;
A
#
# COMPACT_ATOMS: atom_id res chain seq x y z
N MET A 1 5.05 -21.85 3.76
CA MET A 1 3.85 -21.88 4.62
C MET A 1 2.60 -21.80 3.75
N PRO A 2 1.48 -22.44 4.13
CA PRO A 2 0.29 -22.46 3.30
C PRO A 2 -0.39 -21.08 3.23
N PHE A 3 -1.03 -20.81 2.09
CA PHE A 3 -1.97 -19.70 1.96
C PHE A 3 -3.26 -19.99 2.71
N ILE A 4 -3.91 -18.96 3.22
CA ILE A 4 -5.25 -19.06 3.80
C ILE A 4 -6.25 -19.17 2.64
N THR A 5 -6.84 -20.34 2.43
CA THR A 5 -7.80 -20.58 1.33
C THR A 5 -9.24 -20.37 1.75
N LYS A 6 -9.57 -20.69 3.01
CA LYS A 6 -10.88 -20.48 3.63
C LYS A 6 -10.74 -19.79 4.97
N PHE A 7 -11.75 -19.01 5.34
CA PHE A 7 -11.76 -18.28 6.60
C PHE A 7 -13.18 -18.19 7.17
N HIS A 8 -13.35 -18.55 8.44
CA HIS A 8 -14.64 -18.45 9.11
C HIS A 8 -14.86 -17.03 9.65
N PHE A 9 -15.90 -16.35 9.20
CA PHE A 9 -16.19 -14.95 9.57
C PHE A 9 -17.70 -14.67 9.53
N ASP A 10 -18.22 -14.00 10.56
CA ASP A 10 -19.65 -13.69 10.73
C ASP A 10 -20.55 -14.92 10.41
N GLU A 11 -20.25 -16.06 11.06
CA GLU A 11 -20.98 -17.34 10.95
C GLU A 11 -20.95 -18.01 9.56
N LYS A 12 -20.08 -17.56 8.66
CA LYS A 12 -19.95 -18.09 7.29
C LYS A 12 -18.52 -18.47 6.97
N ASP A 13 -18.36 -19.54 6.19
CA ASP A 13 -17.08 -19.93 5.63
C ASP A 13 -16.83 -19.18 4.33
N ILE A 14 -15.87 -18.27 4.34
CA ILE A 14 -15.49 -17.44 3.20
C ILE A 14 -14.40 -18.12 2.39
N ASN A 15 -14.60 -18.21 1.08
CA ASN A 15 -13.57 -18.71 0.16
C ASN A 15 -12.66 -17.54 -0.26
N LEU A 16 -11.41 -17.55 0.18
CA LEU A 16 -10.42 -16.50 -0.12
C LEU A 16 -9.57 -16.82 -1.35
N LEU A 17 -9.31 -18.11 -1.58
CA LEU A 17 -8.57 -18.64 -2.73
C LEU A 17 -9.19 -19.97 -3.15
N PRO A 18 -9.07 -20.37 -4.43
CA PRO A 18 -9.53 -21.69 -4.85
C PRO A 18 -8.70 -22.79 -4.16
N ASN A 19 -9.32 -23.94 -3.91
CA ASN A 19 -8.66 -25.16 -3.44
C ASN A 19 -7.79 -25.80 -4.53
N LYS A 20 -6.76 -25.07 -4.98
CA LYS A 20 -5.74 -25.52 -5.94
C LYS A 20 -4.36 -25.24 -5.35
N ASN A 21 -3.38 -26.08 -5.66
CA ASN A 21 -1.98 -25.77 -5.36
C ASN A 21 -1.55 -24.57 -6.20
N LEU A 22 -1.66 -23.39 -5.61
CA LEU A 22 -1.08 -22.18 -6.16
C LEU A 22 0.44 -22.37 -6.15
N LYS A 23 1.08 -22.17 -7.30
CA LYS A 23 2.56 -22.14 -7.40
C LYS A 23 3.12 -21.12 -6.40
N THR A 24 4.44 -21.14 -6.15
CA THR A 24 5.17 -20.27 -5.20
C THR A 24 5.19 -18.77 -5.56
N THR A 25 4.15 -18.28 -6.23
CA THR A 25 3.91 -16.89 -6.62
C THR A 25 2.91 -16.26 -5.68
N ASN A 26 2.99 -14.94 -5.54
CA ASN A 26 2.10 -14.18 -4.66
C ASN A 26 0.63 -14.35 -5.05
N ALA A 27 -0.27 -14.28 -4.08
CA ALA A 27 -1.71 -14.41 -4.27
C ALA A 27 -2.42 -13.13 -3.82
N PHE A 28 -3.42 -12.69 -4.59
CA PHE A 28 -4.19 -11.48 -4.35
C PHE A 28 -5.67 -11.81 -4.26
N THR A 29 -6.32 -11.38 -3.18
CA THR A 29 -7.76 -11.48 -3.01
C THR A 29 -8.29 -10.07 -2.78
N VAL A 30 -9.02 -9.55 -3.77
CA VAL A 30 -9.70 -8.26 -3.67
C VAL A 30 -11.10 -8.50 -3.13
N VAL A 31 -11.38 -7.94 -1.96
CA VAL A 31 -12.67 -8.05 -1.28
C VAL A 31 -13.54 -6.86 -1.65
N ILE A 32 -14.67 -7.14 -2.26
CA ILE A 32 -15.70 -6.16 -2.63
C ILE A 32 -17.01 -6.47 -1.89
N GLY A 33 -17.94 -5.53 -1.94
CA GLY A 33 -19.30 -5.72 -1.44
C GLY A 33 -19.97 -4.42 -1.05
N LYS A 34 -21.25 -4.48 -0.64
CA LYS A 34 -22.02 -3.29 -0.23
C LYS A 34 -21.35 -2.56 0.93
N ASN A 35 -21.71 -1.29 1.14
CA ASN A 35 -21.25 -0.54 2.31
C ASN A 35 -21.68 -1.26 3.60
N SER A 36 -20.84 -1.18 4.63
CA SER A 36 -21.10 -1.76 5.96
C SER A 36 -21.18 -3.29 6.05
N ILE A 37 -20.89 -4.04 4.97
CA ILE A 37 -20.91 -5.51 5.00
C ILE A 37 -19.79 -6.15 5.85
N GLY A 38 -18.78 -5.36 6.22
CA GLY A 38 -17.71 -5.81 7.11
C GLY A 38 -16.37 -6.12 6.44
N LYS A 39 -16.08 -5.59 5.24
CA LYS A 39 -14.79 -5.78 4.55
C LYS A 39 -13.58 -5.48 5.45
N SER A 40 -13.54 -4.30 6.08
CA SER A 40 -12.48 -3.94 7.01
C SER A 40 -12.43 -4.85 8.26
N ARG A 41 -13.60 -5.34 8.71
CA ARG A 41 -13.69 -6.30 9.84
C ARG A 41 -13.11 -7.65 9.44
N LEU A 42 -13.37 -8.13 8.22
CA LEU A 42 -12.80 -9.37 7.67
C LEU A 42 -11.28 -9.28 7.63
N LEU A 43 -10.71 -8.21 7.05
CA LEU A 43 -9.26 -8.03 7.03
C LEU A 43 -8.67 -7.96 8.44
N GLY A 44 -9.34 -7.27 9.38
CA GLY A 44 -8.94 -7.24 10.80
C GLY A 44 -8.98 -8.62 11.47
N ALA A 45 -9.99 -9.44 11.17
CA ALA A 45 -10.11 -10.80 11.67
C ALA A 45 -9.02 -11.72 11.11
N ILE A 46 -8.68 -11.59 9.82
CA ILE A 46 -7.57 -12.32 9.18
C ILE A 46 -6.24 -11.96 9.85
N ILE A 47 -5.98 -10.67 10.12
CA ILE A 47 -4.77 -10.24 10.84
C ILE A 47 -4.69 -10.90 12.21
N ASN A 48 -5.77 -10.84 13.00
CA ASN A 48 -5.82 -11.46 14.33
C ASN A 48 -5.58 -12.97 14.25
N TYR A 49 -6.18 -13.65 13.27
CA TYR A 49 -5.97 -15.08 13.07
C TYR A 49 -4.50 -15.41 12.79
N VAL A 50 -3.86 -14.73 11.83
CA VAL A 50 -2.45 -14.98 11.49
C VAL A 50 -1.52 -14.75 12.67
N LEU A 51 -1.81 -13.74 13.50
CA LEU A 51 -0.98 -13.40 14.65
C LEU A 51 -1.14 -14.36 15.84
N ASN A 52 -2.28 -15.03 15.95
CA ASN A 52 -2.59 -15.94 17.07
C ASN A 52 -2.45 -17.43 16.71
N GLU A 53 -2.50 -17.77 15.42
CA GLU A 53 -2.39 -19.14 14.94
C GLU A 53 -0.94 -19.65 15.06
N PRO A 54 -0.66 -20.68 15.88
CA PRO A 54 0.72 -21.13 16.16
C PRO A 54 1.50 -21.52 14.90
N SER A 55 0.82 -22.08 13.90
CA SER A 55 1.41 -22.47 12.63
C SER A 55 1.80 -21.29 11.73
N LEU A 56 1.29 -20.08 12.02
CA LEU A 56 1.47 -18.86 11.24
C LEU A 56 2.13 -17.71 12.04
N GLN A 57 2.44 -17.90 13.31
CA GLN A 57 2.91 -16.83 14.21
C GLN A 57 4.22 -16.14 13.76
N ASN A 58 5.08 -16.87 13.02
CA ASN A 58 6.33 -16.33 12.46
C ASN A 58 6.12 -15.53 11.16
N LYS A 59 4.89 -15.47 10.65
CA LYS A 59 4.57 -14.81 9.40
C LYS A 59 4.54 -13.30 9.59
N LYS A 60 5.28 -12.55 8.77
CA LYS A 60 5.22 -11.09 8.75
C LYS A 60 3.81 -10.64 8.34
N VAL A 61 3.18 -9.77 9.13
CA VAL A 61 1.86 -9.22 8.86
C VAL A 61 1.93 -7.71 8.68
N ILE A 62 1.49 -7.22 7.53
CA ILE A 62 1.50 -5.81 7.17
C ILE A 62 0.06 -5.36 6.98
N ALA A 63 -0.35 -4.32 7.71
CA ALA A 63 -1.70 -3.76 7.63
C ALA A 63 -1.63 -2.29 7.23
N ILE A 64 -2.25 -1.94 6.10
CA ILE A 64 -2.24 -0.60 5.52
C ILE A 64 -3.67 -0.08 5.39
N SER A 65 -3.96 1.08 5.97
CA SER A 65 -5.22 1.76 5.76
C SER A 65 -5.03 3.27 5.69
N ASN A 66 -5.72 3.90 4.74
CA ASN A 66 -5.75 5.35 4.57
C ASN A 66 -6.84 6.02 5.43
N THR A 67 -7.57 5.26 6.25
CA THR A 67 -8.63 5.80 7.12
C THR A 67 -8.29 5.70 8.61
N PHE A 68 -8.64 6.75 9.37
CA PHE A 68 -8.46 6.77 10.83
C PHE A 68 -9.37 5.76 11.56
N TYR A 69 -10.49 5.38 10.95
CA TYR A 69 -11.51 4.51 11.53
C TYR A 69 -11.35 3.02 11.17
N ASN A 70 -10.17 2.62 10.68
CA ASN A 70 -9.88 1.24 10.31
C ASN A 70 -10.10 0.25 11.47
N LYS A 71 -10.43 -0.99 11.13
CA LYS A 71 -10.73 -2.08 12.08
C LYS A 71 -9.54 -2.99 12.36
N PHE A 72 -8.33 -2.57 12.00
CA PHE A 72 -7.14 -3.38 12.19
C PHE A 72 -6.70 -3.40 13.67
N PRO A 73 -6.17 -4.53 14.16
CA PRO A 73 -5.70 -4.67 15.53
C PRO A 73 -4.76 -3.54 15.95
N LYS A 74 -4.89 -3.11 17.22
CA LYS A 74 -3.92 -2.19 17.81
C LYS A 74 -2.60 -2.93 18.01
N ILE A 75 -1.49 -2.26 17.75
CA ILE A 75 -0.16 -2.80 18.00
C ILE A 75 -0.02 -3.03 19.51
N LYS A 76 0.37 -4.25 19.90
CA LYS A 76 0.78 -4.60 21.27
C LYS A 76 2.27 -4.95 21.25
N GLU A 77 2.96 -4.79 22.38
CA GLU A 77 4.41 -5.08 22.47
C GLU A 77 4.74 -6.54 22.09
N GLU A 78 3.81 -7.46 22.34
CA GLU A 78 3.91 -8.91 22.09
C GLU A 78 3.75 -9.32 20.61
N MET A 79 3.68 -8.38 19.65
CA MET A 79 3.41 -8.69 18.23
C MET A 79 4.60 -8.35 17.29
N PRO A 80 5.81 -8.91 17.46
CA PRO A 80 7.06 -8.55 16.71
C PRO A 80 6.93 -8.59 15.19
N ASN A 81 6.03 -9.41 14.68
CA ASN A 81 5.82 -9.64 13.26
C ASN A 81 4.68 -8.79 12.67
N TYR A 82 4.04 -7.93 13.47
CA TYR A 82 2.93 -7.10 13.01
C TYR A 82 3.35 -5.65 12.77
N THR A 83 3.02 -5.13 11.60
CA THR A 83 3.28 -3.74 11.26
C THR A 83 2.04 -3.07 10.68
N LYS A 84 1.66 -1.93 11.26
CA LYS A 84 0.46 -1.17 10.88
C LYS A 84 0.83 0.22 10.38
N LEU A 85 0.47 0.54 9.14
CA LEU A 85 0.48 1.89 8.59
C LEU A 85 -0.82 2.58 8.99
N LEU A 86 -0.70 3.78 9.56
CA LEU A 86 -1.82 4.68 9.78
C LEU A 86 -1.77 5.80 8.74
N PRO A 87 -2.90 6.47 8.46
CA PRO A 87 -2.89 7.66 7.63
C PRO A 87 -1.91 8.68 8.23
N LEU A 88 -1.05 9.26 7.39
CA LEU A 88 -0.08 10.25 7.86
C LEU A 88 -0.80 11.45 8.50
N PRO A 89 -0.34 11.95 9.66
CA PRO A 89 -0.77 13.25 10.13
C PRO A 89 -0.28 14.32 9.14
N THR A 90 -1.17 15.20 8.70
CA THR A 90 -0.93 16.19 7.65
C THR A 90 0.04 17.32 8.02
N ASN A 91 0.59 17.36 9.24
CA ASN A 91 1.39 18.50 9.70
C ASN A 91 2.64 18.14 10.54
N GLU A 92 3.00 16.85 10.68
CA GLU A 92 4.23 16.52 11.39
C GLU A 92 5.48 16.64 10.50
N SER A 93 6.42 17.44 10.96
CA SER A 93 7.69 17.68 10.30
C SER A 93 8.64 16.48 10.42
N ILE A 94 9.17 15.95 9.30
CA ILE A 94 10.39 15.10 9.24
C ILE A 94 11.58 15.87 9.81
N SER A 95 11.57 17.22 9.74
CA SER A 95 12.53 18.04 10.49
C SER A 95 12.22 17.84 11.96
N GLY A 96 12.97 16.93 12.59
CA GLY A 96 12.65 16.36 13.88
C GLY A 96 12.24 14.88 13.76
N PHE A 97 13.23 14.02 13.93
CA PHE A 97 13.16 12.88 14.86
C PHE A 97 12.77 13.28 16.32
N GLY A 98 12.03 14.38 16.51
CA GLY A 98 11.51 14.92 17.77
C GLY A 98 9.98 14.89 17.74
N ILE A 99 9.27 14.75 18.86
CA ILE A 99 9.57 15.35 20.17
C ILE A 99 9.18 14.39 21.31
N ARG A 100 10.17 14.03 22.13
CA ARG A 100 10.17 14.21 23.60
C ARG A 100 11.64 14.24 24.06
N SER A 101 12.14 15.46 24.23
CA SER A 101 12.94 15.95 25.37
C SER A 101 13.83 15.05 26.26
N PHE A 102 14.33 13.87 25.86
CA PHE A 102 15.20 13.06 26.75
C PHE A 102 16.31 12.25 26.08
N TYR A 103 16.72 12.57 24.85
CA TYR A 103 18.11 12.29 24.48
C TYR A 103 18.87 13.59 24.72
N TYR A 104 19.45 13.73 25.92
CA TYR A 104 20.47 14.74 26.16
C TYR A 104 21.54 14.59 25.07
N GLU A 105 22.08 15.69 24.56
CA GLU A 105 23.19 15.64 23.58
C GLU A 105 24.30 14.70 24.06
N GLU A 106 24.49 14.63 25.39
CA GLU A 106 25.34 13.67 26.09
C GLU A 106 25.06 12.21 25.69
N LYS A 107 23.80 11.77 25.66
CA LYS A 107 23.46 10.39 25.26
C LYS A 107 23.78 10.11 23.78
N ILE A 108 23.65 11.10 22.91
CA ILE A 108 24.06 10.95 21.49
C ILE A 108 25.57 10.83 21.39
N ILE A 109 26.29 11.60 22.20
CA ILE A 109 27.76 11.53 22.29
C ILE A 109 28.20 10.18 22.86
N ASP A 110 27.57 9.69 23.93
CA ASP A 110 27.86 8.37 24.50
C ASP A 110 27.57 7.24 23.49
N ASP A 111 26.43 7.30 22.80
CA ASP A 111 26.08 6.36 21.73
C ASP A 111 27.12 6.41 20.58
N PHE A 112 27.63 7.60 20.25
CA PHE A 112 28.68 7.79 19.25
C PHE A 112 30.03 7.22 19.72
N ILE A 113 30.45 7.48 20.97
CA ILE A 113 31.70 6.95 21.55
C ILE A 113 31.67 5.42 21.54
N ASN A 114 30.57 4.83 22.02
CA ASN A 114 30.39 3.38 21.99
C ASN A 114 30.45 2.82 20.57
N TYR A 115 29.84 3.51 19.59
CA TYR A 115 29.92 3.13 18.18
C TYR A 115 31.34 3.28 17.63
N SER A 116 32.06 4.35 17.94
CA SER A 116 33.42 4.58 17.44
C SER A 116 34.43 3.56 17.98
N GLU A 117 34.23 3.11 19.22
CA GLU A 117 35.08 2.08 19.85
C GLU A 117 34.81 0.68 19.30
N ASN A 118 33.53 0.32 19.10
CA ASN A 118 33.12 -1.04 18.75
C ASN A 118 32.87 -1.23 17.25
N SER A 119 32.73 -0.15 16.48
CA SER A 119 32.31 -0.16 15.07
C SER A 119 31.00 -0.91 14.79
N THR A 120 30.14 -1.06 15.80
CA THR A 120 28.85 -1.75 15.71
C THR A 120 27.71 -0.88 16.20
N LEU A 121 26.60 -0.92 15.47
CA LEU A 121 25.38 -0.23 15.87
C LEU A 121 24.58 -1.12 16.83
N ASN A 122 24.76 -0.95 18.14
CA ASN A 122 24.10 -1.76 19.18
C ASN A 122 22.63 -1.33 19.45
N LYS A 123 21.98 -0.64 18.50
CA LYS A 123 20.60 -0.14 18.64
C LYS A 123 19.62 -1.09 17.98
N GLU A 124 18.80 -1.74 18.79
CA GLU A 124 17.62 -2.45 18.27
C GLU A 124 16.53 -1.46 17.86
N PHE A 125 16.28 -1.36 16.56
CA PHE A 125 15.10 -0.68 16.04
C PHE A 125 13.91 -1.63 16.12
N LYS A 126 13.15 -1.58 17.22
CA LYS A 126 11.95 -2.40 17.39
C LYS A 126 11.01 -2.24 16.19
N SER A 127 10.63 -3.36 15.58
CA SER A 127 9.79 -3.46 14.39
C SER A 127 8.35 -2.93 14.59
N ASN A 128 7.88 -2.89 15.83
CA ASN A 128 6.47 -2.75 16.20
C ASN A 128 6.04 -1.34 16.61
N ILE A 129 6.20 -0.31 15.78
CA ILE A 129 5.72 1.01 16.19
C ILE A 129 5.23 1.81 14.99
N TYR A 130 3.94 2.20 15.04
CA TYR A 130 3.26 3.24 14.26
C TYR A 130 4.07 3.84 13.11
N MET A 131 3.78 3.46 11.86
CA MET A 131 4.51 3.99 10.70
C MET A 131 4.06 5.43 10.37
N ASP A 132 4.82 6.40 10.88
CA ASP A 132 4.91 7.76 10.33
C ASP A 132 6.22 7.85 9.53
N VAL A 133 6.35 8.82 8.61
CA VAL A 133 7.55 9.02 7.78
C VAL A 133 8.82 9.08 8.65
N LYS A 134 8.74 9.65 9.86
CA LYS A 134 9.83 9.68 10.86
C LYS A 134 10.40 8.30 11.22
N LYS A 135 9.58 7.25 11.17
CA LYS A 135 9.97 5.86 11.53
C LYS A 135 10.23 4.97 10.31
N LEU A 136 9.71 5.34 9.15
CA LEU A 136 10.05 4.70 7.88
C LEU A 136 11.50 4.99 7.48
N VAL A 137 11.99 6.20 7.76
CA VAL A 137 13.35 6.62 7.39
C VAL A 137 14.44 5.70 7.99
N PRO A 138 14.48 5.40 9.31
CA PRO A 138 15.46 4.45 9.85
C PRO A 138 15.42 3.07 9.21
N LYS A 139 14.21 2.52 8.99
CA LYS A 139 14.05 1.20 8.38
C LYS A 139 14.50 1.19 6.92
N LEU A 140 14.19 2.26 6.19
CA LEU A 140 14.65 2.45 4.82
C LEU A 140 16.18 2.48 4.78
N LEU A 141 16.82 3.25 5.66
CA LEU A 141 18.29 3.34 5.74
C LEU A 141 18.94 1.98 6.08
N LEU A 142 18.35 1.21 7.02
CA LEU A 142 18.80 -0.15 7.33
C LEU A 142 18.67 -1.08 6.12
N LYS A 143 17.55 -1.01 5.39
CA LYS A 143 17.35 -1.78 4.16
C LYS A 143 18.32 -1.37 3.06
N ILE A 144 18.66 -0.09 2.94
CA ILE A 144 19.69 0.41 2.00
C ILE A 144 21.04 -0.21 2.31
N LYS A 145 21.44 -0.25 3.59
CA LYS A 145 22.70 -0.87 4.03
C LYS A 145 22.79 -2.36 3.64
N GLY A 146 21.65 -3.07 3.61
CA GLY A 146 21.57 -4.48 3.22
C GLY A 146 21.44 -4.75 1.72
N ASN A 147 20.68 -3.93 0.98
CA ASN A 147 20.42 -4.15 -0.44
C ASN A 147 20.09 -2.83 -1.18
N SER A 148 21.12 -2.01 -1.41
CA SER A 148 21.02 -0.69 -2.04
C SER A 148 20.28 -0.68 -3.38
N ARG A 149 20.64 -1.58 -4.30
CA ARG A 149 20.07 -1.64 -5.65
C ARG A 149 18.57 -1.92 -5.61
N PHE A 150 18.14 -2.86 -4.78
CA PHE A 150 16.72 -3.19 -4.63
C PHE A 150 15.91 -2.01 -4.08
N ILE A 151 16.44 -1.29 -3.09
CA ILE A 151 15.76 -0.13 -2.52
C ILE A 151 15.71 1.02 -3.52
N TYR A 152 16.80 1.28 -4.25
CA TYR A 152 16.82 2.25 -5.33
C TYR A 152 15.73 1.97 -6.36
N THR A 153 15.66 0.74 -6.89
CA THR A 153 14.69 0.40 -7.93
C THR A 153 13.25 0.57 -7.47
N ASN A 154 12.93 0.14 -6.25
CA ASN A 154 11.57 0.24 -5.74
C ASN A 154 11.18 1.68 -5.37
N LEU A 155 12.10 2.44 -4.77
CA LEU A 155 11.84 3.84 -4.44
C LEU A 155 11.70 4.68 -5.70
N ALA A 156 12.50 4.41 -6.74
CA ALA A 156 12.34 5.01 -8.06
C ALA A 156 10.97 4.67 -8.68
N GLN A 157 10.49 3.41 -8.58
CA GLN A 157 9.15 3.05 -9.05
C GLN A 157 8.04 3.87 -8.38
N VAL A 158 8.11 4.05 -7.05
CA VAL A 158 7.12 4.87 -6.31
C VAL A 158 7.19 6.33 -6.72
N LEU A 159 8.38 6.90 -6.82
CA LEU A 159 8.55 8.30 -7.25
C LEU A 159 8.07 8.49 -8.68
N ASN A 160 8.33 7.53 -9.57
CA ASN A 160 7.90 7.61 -10.96
C ASN A 160 6.38 7.49 -11.10
N PHE A 161 5.73 6.66 -10.29
CA PHE A 161 4.27 6.60 -10.19
C PHE A 161 3.67 7.97 -9.86
N LEU A 162 4.34 8.72 -8.99
CA LEU A 162 3.97 10.07 -8.58
C LEU A 162 4.37 11.17 -9.58
N LYS A 163 5.01 10.81 -10.70
CA LYS A 163 5.62 11.74 -11.69
C LYS A 163 6.73 12.62 -11.09
N LEU A 164 7.46 12.06 -10.11
CA LEU A 164 8.56 12.70 -9.38
C LEU A 164 9.93 12.07 -9.71
N ASP A 165 10.13 11.49 -10.90
CA ASP A 165 11.33 10.67 -11.19
C ASP A 165 12.65 11.34 -10.82
N ASN A 166 13.49 10.61 -10.07
CA ASN A 166 14.87 10.96 -9.67
C ASN A 166 15.03 12.37 -9.07
N SER A 167 13.93 12.91 -8.56
CA SER A 167 13.80 14.28 -8.10
C SER A 167 14.09 14.47 -6.61
N LEU A 168 14.25 13.35 -5.90
CA LEU A 168 14.56 13.32 -4.48
C LEU A 168 15.89 14.01 -4.22
N ARG A 169 15.86 14.98 -3.31
CA ARG A 169 17.01 15.67 -2.76
C ARG A 169 16.89 15.70 -1.24
N ILE A 170 17.81 15.05 -0.55
CA ILE A 170 17.85 14.97 0.91
C ILE A 170 19.00 15.83 1.40
N ARG A 171 18.69 16.88 2.17
CA ARG A 171 19.71 17.71 2.80
C ARG A 171 20.08 17.16 4.17
N LEU A 172 21.35 16.79 4.33
CA LEU A 172 21.91 16.32 5.59
C LEU A 172 22.58 17.47 6.34
N VAL A 173 22.40 17.53 7.66
CA VAL A 173 22.99 18.57 8.51
C VAL A 173 23.44 17.96 9.82
N ILE A 174 24.59 18.42 10.32
CA ILE A 174 25.08 18.09 11.66
C ILE A 174 24.89 19.32 12.53
N LYS A 175 24.30 19.17 13.73
CA LYS A 175 24.16 20.28 14.67
C LYS A 175 25.55 20.78 15.08
N LYS A 176 25.80 22.08 14.89
CA LYS A 176 27.11 22.70 15.15
C LYS A 176 27.66 22.38 16.54
N ASN A 177 26.86 22.54 17.59
CA ASN A 177 27.29 22.27 18.97
C ASN A 177 27.68 20.81 19.21
N LEU A 178 26.91 19.87 18.67
CA LEU A 178 27.21 18.44 18.75
C LEU A 178 28.51 18.11 18.01
N PHE A 179 28.68 18.71 16.82
CA PHE A 179 29.86 18.49 15.99
C PHE A 179 31.15 18.94 16.67
N GLU A 180 31.16 20.13 17.28
CA GLU A 180 32.33 20.63 18.01
C GLU A 180 32.65 19.75 19.22
N LYS A 181 31.66 19.30 19.99
CA LYS A 181 31.86 18.38 21.12
C LYS A 181 32.47 17.03 20.67
N ILE A 182 31.96 16.44 19.59
CA ILE A 182 32.51 15.21 19.02
C ILE A 182 33.95 15.41 18.57
N LYS A 183 34.27 16.55 17.95
CA LYS A 183 35.65 16.88 17.58
C LYS A 183 36.57 17.00 18.79
N GLU A 184 36.12 17.67 19.85
CA GLU A 184 36.93 17.88 21.07
C GLU A 184 37.28 16.58 21.77
N ILE A 185 36.32 15.67 21.92
CA ILE A 185 36.51 14.37 22.58
C ILE A 185 37.50 13.49 21.80
N ASN A 186 37.56 13.64 20.48
CA ASN A 186 38.29 12.75 19.59
C ASN A 186 39.60 13.33 19.03
N LYS A 187 40.09 14.47 19.53
CA LYS A 187 41.29 15.16 19.02
C LYS A 187 42.54 14.26 18.92
N ASN A 188 42.62 13.22 19.73
CA ASN A 188 43.80 12.33 19.83
C ASN A 188 43.56 10.89 19.34
N ASP A 189 42.35 10.56 18.87
CA ASP A 189 42.04 9.19 18.42
C ASP A 189 42.12 9.08 16.89
N ILE A 190 43.17 8.41 16.40
CA ILE A 190 43.44 8.22 14.98
C ILE A 190 42.28 7.51 14.27
N LYS A 191 41.56 6.61 14.97
CA LYS A 191 40.40 5.89 14.38
C LYS A 191 39.25 6.84 14.05
N ASN A 192 39.09 7.92 14.83
CA ASN A 192 37.95 8.82 14.72
C ASN A 192 38.19 9.96 13.72
N ILE A 193 39.44 10.16 13.27
CA ILE A 193 39.79 11.15 12.25
C ILE A 193 39.07 10.88 10.92
N ASP A 194 38.97 9.61 10.49
CA ASP A 194 38.29 9.26 9.23
C ASP A 194 36.78 9.53 9.31
N ILE A 195 36.14 9.14 10.42
CA ILE A 195 34.71 9.39 10.67
C ILE A 195 34.42 10.89 10.66
N ILE A 196 35.27 11.70 11.33
CA ILE A 196 35.13 13.16 11.35
C ILE A 196 35.27 13.76 9.95
N LYS A 197 36.24 13.31 9.13
CA LYS A 197 36.39 13.77 7.74
C LYS A 197 35.15 13.46 6.90
N LYS A 198 34.59 12.25 7.04
CA LYS A 198 33.34 11.88 6.36
C LYS A 198 32.16 12.75 6.81
N MET A 199 32.08 13.06 8.11
CA MET A 199 31.08 13.98 8.66
C MET A 199 31.22 15.40 8.09
N GLU A 200 32.45 15.92 7.94
CA GLU A 200 32.71 17.23 7.32
C GLU A 200 32.26 17.27 5.87
N ALA A 201 32.59 16.23 5.10
CA ALA A 201 32.25 16.15 3.68
C ALA A 201 30.73 16.13 3.43
N ILE A 202 29.96 15.56 4.37
CA ILE A 202 28.51 15.41 4.25
C ILE A 202 27.73 16.56 4.87
N ASN A 203 28.34 17.35 5.77
CA ASN A 203 27.62 18.44 6.43
C ASN A 203 27.13 19.46 5.40
N TYR A 204 25.82 19.70 5.37
CA TYR A 204 25.12 20.55 4.39
C TYR A 204 25.09 20.03 2.94
N SER A 205 25.47 18.78 2.69
CA SER A 205 25.30 18.15 1.38
C SER A 205 23.83 17.92 1.01
N GLU A 206 23.52 17.98 -0.29
CA GLU A 206 22.24 17.53 -0.85
C GLU A 206 22.47 16.19 -1.58
N LEU A 207 21.86 15.12 -1.08
CA LEU A 207 21.93 13.78 -1.67
C LEU A 207 20.77 13.55 -2.64
N SER A 208 21.08 13.04 -3.82
CA SER A 208 20.13 12.45 -4.76
C SER A 208 19.63 11.08 -4.30
N LEU A 209 18.64 10.53 -5.01
CA LEU A 209 18.17 9.16 -4.81
C LEU A 209 19.29 8.12 -5.00
N GLU A 210 20.14 8.33 -5.99
CA GLU A 210 21.27 7.43 -6.30
C GLU A 210 22.31 7.49 -5.18
N GLU A 211 22.71 8.69 -4.77
CA GLU A 211 23.66 8.87 -3.67
C GLU A 211 23.14 8.34 -2.34
N LEU A 212 21.82 8.45 -2.08
CA LEU A 212 21.19 7.84 -0.90
C LEU A 212 21.32 6.30 -0.94
N ALA A 213 21.10 5.68 -2.09
CA ALA A 213 21.18 4.22 -2.22
C ALA A 213 22.61 3.69 -2.00
N TYR A 214 23.62 4.45 -2.42
CA TYR A 214 25.04 4.08 -2.26
C TYR A 214 25.73 4.84 -1.13
N LEU A 215 24.96 5.31 -0.16
CA LEU A 215 25.49 6.07 0.97
C LEU A 215 26.41 5.19 1.82
N ASP A 216 27.54 5.76 2.25
CA ASP A 216 28.50 5.06 3.10
C ASP A 216 27.78 4.50 4.35
N PRO A 217 27.95 3.20 4.66
CA PRO A 217 27.31 2.57 5.82
C PRO A 217 27.59 3.29 7.15
N VAL A 218 28.77 3.90 7.31
CA VAL A 218 29.12 4.71 8.49
C VAL A 218 28.20 5.93 8.59
N ILE A 219 27.88 6.57 7.46
CA ILE A 219 27.00 7.73 7.43
C ILE A 219 25.56 7.32 7.75
N ILE A 220 25.11 6.18 7.22
CA ILE A 220 23.84 5.58 7.60
C ILE A 220 23.78 5.39 9.11
N ASP A 221 24.82 4.80 9.71
CA ASP A 221 24.89 4.56 11.14
C ASP A 221 24.86 5.89 11.93
N LEU A 222 25.59 6.92 11.50
CA LEU A 222 25.56 8.25 12.12
C LEU A 222 24.19 8.94 12.00
N ILE A 223 23.44 8.72 10.91
CA ILE A 223 22.05 9.19 10.79
C ILE A 223 21.16 8.44 11.79
N LEU A 224 21.31 7.12 11.90
CA LEU A 224 20.57 6.27 12.84
C LEU A 224 20.88 6.60 14.31
N LEU A 225 22.12 6.99 14.61
CA LEU A 225 22.55 7.50 15.92
C LEU A 225 22.06 8.93 16.21
N LYS A 226 21.48 9.62 15.21
CA LYS A 226 21.07 11.03 15.27
C LYS A 226 22.22 12.02 15.42
N VAL A 227 23.42 11.62 15.02
CA VAL A 227 24.56 12.54 14.88
C VAL A 227 24.36 13.41 13.63
N ILE A 228 23.89 12.79 12.54
CA ILE A 228 23.51 13.48 11.30
C ILE A 228 21.99 13.55 11.22
N ASP A 229 21.45 14.76 11.08
CA ASP A 229 20.02 15.00 10.90
C ASP A 229 19.65 15.08 9.41
N ILE A 230 18.54 14.45 9.04
CA ILE A 230 17.86 14.72 7.77
C ILE A 230 17.06 16.01 7.93
N PHE A 231 17.65 17.12 7.48
CA PHE A 231 17.11 18.45 7.71
C PHE A 231 15.88 18.73 6.85
N ARG A 232 15.99 18.42 5.55
CA ARG A 232 14.90 18.62 4.57
C ARG A 232 14.92 17.55 3.49
N ILE A 233 13.73 17.15 3.07
CA ILE A 233 13.51 16.30 1.91
C ILE A 233 12.77 17.15 0.89
N TYR A 234 13.41 17.36 -0.25
CA TYR A 234 12.86 18.04 -1.40
C TYR A 234 12.60 17.03 -2.50
N LEU A 235 11.51 17.26 -3.22
CA LEU A 235 11.13 16.55 -4.43
C LEU A 235 11.08 17.60 -5.52
N HIS A 236 11.55 17.27 -6.71
CA HIS A 236 11.47 18.17 -7.85
C HIS A 236 10.35 17.71 -8.78
N ASP A 237 9.25 18.49 -8.79
CA ASP A 237 8.14 18.21 -9.69
C ASP A 237 8.56 18.59 -11.11
N LYS A 238 8.65 17.59 -12.00
CA LYS A 238 9.02 17.80 -13.41
C LYS A 238 7.99 18.64 -14.15
N SER A 239 6.71 18.52 -13.80
CA SER A 239 5.63 19.24 -14.47
C SER A 239 5.63 20.73 -14.14
N LEU A 240 5.98 21.08 -12.91
CA LEU A 240 6.04 22.46 -12.43
C LEU A 240 7.46 23.06 -12.49
N ASN A 241 8.47 22.24 -12.81
CA ASN A 241 9.89 22.57 -12.75
C ASN A 241 10.29 23.26 -11.42
N LYS A 242 9.79 22.72 -10.30
CA LYS A 242 9.90 23.36 -8.98
C LYS A 242 10.35 22.36 -7.91
N LYS A 243 11.22 22.82 -7.01
CA LYS A 243 11.51 22.14 -5.74
C LYS A 243 10.32 22.30 -4.79
N ILE A 244 9.75 21.17 -4.39
CA ILE A 244 8.61 21.05 -3.49
C ILE A 244 9.10 20.34 -2.21
N ASN A 245 8.72 20.83 -1.03
CA ASN A 245 9.00 20.09 0.19
C ASN A 245 8.09 18.86 0.22
N TYR A 246 8.55 17.72 0.73
CA TYR A 246 7.66 16.54 0.85
C TYR A 246 6.37 16.84 1.65
N ARG A 247 6.37 17.86 2.52
CA ARG A 247 5.17 18.34 3.26
C ARG A 247 4.12 18.99 2.39
N ASP A 248 4.53 19.55 1.26
CA ASP A 248 3.64 20.25 0.34
C ASP A 248 2.99 19.27 -0.65
N LEU A 249 3.31 17.97 -0.55
CA LEU A 249 2.63 16.92 -1.31
C LEU A 249 1.15 16.87 -0.93
N SER A 250 0.30 16.65 -1.92
CA SER A 250 -1.13 16.40 -1.70
C SER A 250 -1.36 15.15 -0.85
N SER A 251 -2.52 15.06 -0.20
CA SER A 251 -2.90 13.90 0.61
C SER A 251 -2.84 12.59 -0.19
N GLY A 252 -3.23 12.59 -1.46
CA GLY A 252 -3.11 11.43 -2.35
C GLY A 252 -1.66 11.03 -2.64
N GLN A 253 -0.77 12.00 -2.92
CA GLN A 253 0.66 11.73 -3.12
C GLN A 253 1.31 11.15 -1.86
N LEU A 254 1.00 11.73 -0.69
CA LEU A 254 1.47 11.26 0.60
C LEU A 254 0.97 9.85 0.92
N ALA A 255 -0.29 9.53 0.60
CA ALA A 255 -0.86 8.19 0.80
C ALA A 255 -0.11 7.13 -0.03
N ILE A 256 0.12 7.40 -1.32
CA ILE A 256 0.87 6.51 -2.22
C ILE A 256 2.32 6.37 -1.75
N LEU A 257 3.00 7.47 -1.44
CA LEU A 257 4.39 7.46 -0.98
C LEU A 257 4.54 6.64 0.31
N SER A 258 3.63 6.83 1.25
CA SER A 258 3.65 6.12 2.54
C SER A 258 3.41 4.63 2.38
N MET A 259 2.41 4.25 1.58
CA MET A 259 2.13 2.85 1.27
C MET A 259 3.31 2.20 0.56
N GLY A 260 3.90 2.87 -0.44
CA GLY A 260 5.08 2.40 -1.15
C GLY A 260 6.27 2.19 -0.20
N LEU A 261 6.59 3.18 0.62
CA LEU A 261 7.66 3.07 1.62
C LEU A 261 7.41 1.96 2.64
N ALA A 262 6.18 1.80 3.12
CA ALA A 262 5.81 0.73 4.03
C ALA A 262 6.03 -0.66 3.41
N LEU A 263 5.61 -0.85 2.16
CA LEU A 263 5.85 -2.10 1.44
C LEU A 263 7.35 -2.34 1.23
N ILE A 264 8.11 -1.33 0.81
CA ILE A 264 9.57 -1.43 0.62
C ILE A 264 10.30 -1.82 1.91
N CYS A 265 9.88 -1.25 3.05
CA CYS A 265 10.55 -1.46 4.34
C CYS A 265 10.15 -2.78 5.02
N GLU A 266 8.90 -3.22 4.86
CA GLU A 266 8.33 -4.32 5.65
C GLU A 266 8.11 -5.61 4.87
N LEU A 267 8.05 -5.58 3.53
CA LEU A 267 7.84 -6.80 2.76
C LEU A 267 9.01 -7.77 2.94
N GLU A 268 8.63 -9.02 3.18
CA GLU A 268 9.48 -10.19 3.32
C GLU A 268 8.78 -11.40 2.69
N ASP A 269 9.54 -12.44 2.34
CA ASP A 269 8.95 -13.68 1.85
C ASP A 269 7.95 -14.26 2.86
N ASN A 270 6.88 -14.86 2.33
CA ASN A 270 5.78 -15.39 3.12
C ASN A 270 5.03 -14.31 3.93
N SER A 271 4.98 -13.04 3.53
CA SER A 271 4.18 -12.04 4.25
C SER A 271 2.66 -12.20 4.03
N THR A 272 1.85 -11.80 5.02
CA THR A 272 0.43 -11.52 4.84
C THR A 272 0.21 -10.01 4.85
N ILE A 273 -0.42 -9.48 3.82
CA ILE A 273 -0.64 -8.04 3.64
C ILE A 273 -2.15 -7.78 3.56
N CYS A 274 -2.65 -6.90 4.42
CA CYS A 274 -4.03 -6.44 4.40
C CYS A 274 -4.07 -4.94 4.08
N ILE A 275 -4.75 -4.56 3.00
CA ILE A 275 -4.87 -3.17 2.55
C ILE A 275 -6.35 -2.80 2.53
N ASP A 276 -6.74 -1.78 3.28
CA ASP A 276 -8.13 -1.32 3.38
C ASP A 276 -8.29 0.06 2.75
N GLU A 277 -9.16 0.13 1.75
CA GLU A 277 -9.52 1.32 0.98
C GLU A 277 -8.30 2.08 0.40
N PRO A 278 -7.43 1.43 -0.41
CA PRO A 278 -6.28 2.10 -1.01
C PRO A 278 -6.66 3.25 -1.96
N GLU A 279 -7.90 3.30 -2.45
CA GLU A 279 -8.44 4.39 -3.29
C GLU A 279 -8.66 5.71 -2.55
N VAL A 280 -8.77 5.69 -1.22
CA VAL A 280 -9.18 6.87 -0.47
C VAL A 280 -8.16 7.99 -0.64
N ASN A 281 -8.66 9.18 -1.01
CA ASN A 281 -7.88 10.37 -1.38
C ASN A 281 -7.10 10.29 -2.71
N LEU A 282 -7.26 9.22 -3.51
CA LEU A 282 -6.58 9.10 -4.79
C LEU A 282 -7.43 9.63 -5.94
N HIS A 283 -6.78 10.33 -6.87
CA HIS A 283 -7.37 10.68 -8.15
C HIS A 283 -7.72 9.41 -8.95
N PRO A 284 -8.81 9.37 -9.74
CA PRO A 284 -9.23 8.20 -10.51
C PRO A 284 -8.11 7.49 -11.30
N GLN A 285 -7.29 8.27 -12.01
CA GLN A 285 -6.13 7.75 -12.76
C GLN A 285 -5.11 7.00 -11.90
N TRP A 286 -4.97 7.35 -10.61
CA TRP A 286 -4.13 6.61 -9.68
C TRP A 286 -4.84 5.40 -9.09
N GLN A 287 -6.16 5.45 -8.88
CA GLN A 287 -6.94 4.27 -8.45
C GLN A 287 -6.81 3.12 -9.45
N GLU A 288 -6.81 3.43 -10.76
CA GLU A 288 -6.59 2.43 -11.81
C GLU A 288 -5.21 1.77 -11.72
N LYS A 289 -4.17 2.51 -11.32
CA LYS A 289 -2.78 2.06 -11.39
C LYS A 289 -2.22 1.53 -10.06
N ILE A 290 -2.90 1.80 -8.95
CA ILE A 290 -2.36 1.56 -7.61
C ILE A 290 -2.06 0.08 -7.36
N ILE A 291 -2.89 -0.81 -7.90
CA ILE A 291 -2.66 -2.26 -7.80
C ILE A 291 -1.42 -2.68 -8.56
N SER A 292 -1.20 -2.14 -9.76
CA SER A 292 0.01 -2.45 -10.53
C SER A 292 1.28 -2.02 -9.80
N LEU A 293 1.23 -0.93 -9.02
CA LEU A 293 2.34 -0.52 -8.15
C LEU A 293 2.55 -1.51 -6.99
N ILE A 294 1.48 -1.99 -6.35
CA ILE A 294 1.58 -3.01 -5.28
C ILE A 294 2.12 -4.33 -5.84
N GLU A 295 1.67 -4.73 -7.01
CA GLU A 295 2.19 -5.89 -7.75
C GLU A 295 3.68 -5.70 -8.04
N SER A 296 4.10 -4.56 -8.61
CA SER A 296 5.51 -4.31 -8.96
C SER A 296 6.44 -4.33 -7.75
N LEU A 297 6.04 -3.70 -6.64
CA LEU A 297 6.81 -3.67 -5.40
C LEU A 297 6.93 -5.06 -4.73
N SER A 298 5.99 -5.97 -5.02
CA SER A 298 5.96 -7.32 -4.43
C SER A 298 6.57 -8.41 -5.31
N GLN A 299 6.93 -8.13 -6.57
CA GLN A 299 7.42 -9.13 -7.54
C GLN A 299 8.65 -9.93 -7.09
N ASN A 300 9.53 -9.31 -6.32
CA ASN A 300 10.77 -9.94 -5.84
C ASN A 300 10.56 -10.80 -4.57
N TYR A 301 9.36 -10.82 -4.01
CA TYR A 301 9.00 -11.61 -2.85
C TYR A 301 8.12 -12.79 -3.24
N LYS A 302 8.25 -13.89 -2.51
CA LYS A 302 7.54 -15.14 -2.76
C LYS A 302 6.55 -15.47 -1.65
N ASN A 303 5.51 -16.20 -2.02
CA ASN A 303 4.48 -16.69 -1.10
C ASN A 303 3.79 -15.58 -0.27
N CYS A 304 3.77 -14.35 -0.76
CA CYS A 304 3.03 -13.26 -0.13
C CYS A 304 1.54 -13.37 -0.45
N GLN A 305 0.69 -13.14 0.55
CA GLN A 305 -0.76 -13.16 0.42
C GLN A 305 -1.33 -11.78 0.68
N PHE A 306 -1.98 -11.20 -0.33
CA PHE A 306 -2.56 -9.87 -0.29
C PHE A 306 -4.07 -9.95 -0.18
N PHE A 307 -4.63 -9.26 0.81
CA PHE A 307 -6.07 -9.03 0.98
C PHE A 307 -6.34 -7.55 0.82
N ILE A 308 -7.09 -7.16 -0.21
CA ILE A 308 -7.34 -5.75 -0.53
C ILE A 308 -8.83 -5.50 -0.46
N ALA A 309 -9.30 -4.75 0.51
CA ALA A 309 -10.69 -4.31 0.58
C ALA A 309 -10.86 -3.00 -0.17
N THR A 310 -11.82 -2.95 -1.09
CA THR A 310 -12.11 -1.74 -1.88
C THR A 310 -13.60 -1.59 -2.17
N HIS A 311 -14.01 -0.35 -2.36
CA HIS A 311 -15.31 0.03 -2.90
C HIS A 311 -15.21 0.56 -4.34
N SER A 312 -13.99 0.79 -4.84
CA SER A 312 -13.77 1.37 -6.16
C SER A 312 -13.65 0.30 -7.24
N PRO A 313 -14.48 0.36 -8.31
CA PRO A 313 -14.29 -0.50 -9.48
C PRO A 313 -12.98 -0.21 -10.21
N GLN A 314 -12.44 1.01 -10.13
CA GLN A 314 -11.24 1.37 -10.88
C GLN A 314 -10.02 0.55 -10.45
N ILE A 315 -9.96 0.13 -9.18
CA ILE A 315 -8.86 -0.67 -8.63
C ILE A 315 -8.77 -2.06 -9.26
N ILE A 316 -9.92 -2.68 -9.61
CA ILE A 316 -9.93 -4.06 -10.09
C ILE A 316 -9.53 -4.21 -11.56
N SER A 317 -9.51 -3.10 -12.31
CA SER A 317 -9.32 -3.09 -13.77
C SER A 317 -7.96 -3.59 -14.24
N ASN A 318 -6.90 -3.39 -13.44
CA ASN A 318 -5.50 -3.59 -13.83
C ASN A 318 -4.75 -4.66 -13.02
N LEU A 319 -5.46 -5.62 -12.43
CA LEU A 319 -4.85 -6.79 -11.80
C LEU A 319 -4.21 -7.72 -12.85
N THR A 320 -2.88 -7.81 -12.85
CA THR A 320 -2.13 -8.61 -13.83
C THR A 320 -1.60 -9.93 -13.27
N CYS A 321 -1.63 -10.12 -11.95
CA CYS A 321 -1.20 -11.35 -11.31
C CYS A 321 -2.10 -12.55 -11.68
N PRO A 322 -1.54 -13.72 -12.06
CA PRO A 322 -2.34 -14.90 -12.40
C PRO A 322 -3.10 -15.49 -11.20
N ASN A 323 -2.57 -15.32 -9.99
CA ASN A 323 -3.21 -15.76 -8.75
C ASN A 323 -4.00 -14.61 -8.10
N SER A 324 -4.85 -13.93 -8.88
CA SER A 324 -5.69 -12.85 -8.37
C SER A 324 -7.18 -13.16 -8.50
N TYR A 325 -7.92 -12.89 -7.43
CA TYR A 325 -9.32 -13.24 -7.28
C TYR A 325 -10.11 -12.06 -6.71
N ILE A 326 -11.38 -11.96 -7.08
CA ILE A 326 -12.34 -11.03 -6.49
C ILE A 326 -13.31 -11.83 -5.65
N LEU A 327 -13.39 -11.49 -4.37
CA LEU A 327 -14.37 -12.01 -3.44
C LEU A 327 -15.48 -10.97 -3.28
N ASP A 328 -16.69 -11.32 -3.71
CA ASP A 328 -17.90 -10.59 -3.35
C ASP A 328 -18.44 -11.08 -2.00
N LEU A 329 -18.31 -10.22 -0.97
CA LEU A 329 -18.71 -10.57 0.38
C LEU A 329 -20.24 -10.68 0.55
N ASN A 330 -21.03 -10.13 -0.39
CA ASN A 330 -22.50 -10.21 -0.31
C ASN A 330 -23.02 -11.64 -0.46
N ASN A 331 -22.42 -12.39 -1.39
CA ASN A 331 -22.86 -13.72 -1.79
C ASN A 331 -21.78 -14.80 -1.61
N ASN A 332 -20.61 -14.43 -1.06
CA ASN A 332 -19.45 -15.32 -0.89
C ASN A 332 -18.98 -15.94 -2.22
N ASN A 333 -19.06 -15.16 -3.31
CA ASN A 333 -18.65 -15.60 -4.62
C ASN A 333 -17.20 -15.19 -4.90
N LEU A 334 -16.38 -16.18 -5.27
CA LEU A 334 -14.98 -15.97 -5.63
C LEU A 334 -14.82 -16.11 -7.14
N LYS A 335 -14.49 -15.01 -7.82
CA LYS A 335 -14.26 -14.97 -9.26
C LYS A 335 -12.78 -14.74 -9.58
N SER A 336 -12.29 -15.36 -10.66
CA SER A 336 -10.95 -15.05 -11.18
C SER A 336 -10.94 -13.67 -11.81
N THR A 337 -9.91 -12.86 -11.56
CA THR A 337 -9.76 -11.54 -12.19
C THR A 337 -9.47 -11.64 -13.69
N ILE A 338 -9.01 -12.79 -14.18
CA ILE A 338 -8.65 -13.01 -15.60
C ILE A 338 -9.85 -12.72 -16.51
N GLU A 339 -11.07 -13.06 -16.08
CA GLU A 339 -12.32 -12.82 -16.81
C GLU A 339 -12.72 -11.33 -16.87
N LEU A 340 -12.14 -10.51 -15.98
CA LEU A 340 -12.48 -9.11 -15.74
C LEU A 340 -11.44 -8.14 -16.32
N ARG A 341 -10.29 -8.63 -16.81
CA ARG A 341 -9.24 -7.81 -17.40
C ARG A 341 -9.74 -7.08 -18.65
N ASN A 342 -9.29 -5.84 -18.81
CA ASN A 342 -9.58 -4.99 -19.98
C ASN A 342 -11.08 -4.78 -20.25
N ARG A 343 -11.92 -4.90 -19.21
CA ARG A 343 -13.35 -4.59 -19.28
C ARG A 343 -13.59 -3.10 -18.97
N SER A 344 -14.66 -2.54 -19.53
CA SER A 344 -15.05 -1.15 -19.27
C SER A 344 -15.47 -0.93 -17.82
N ALA A 345 -15.43 0.32 -17.36
CA ALA A 345 -15.96 0.70 -16.04
C ALA A 345 -17.43 0.29 -15.89
N ASP A 346 -18.25 0.51 -16.93
CA ASP A 346 -19.67 0.14 -16.96
C ASP A 346 -19.91 -1.37 -16.78
N PHE A 347 -19.07 -2.20 -17.42
CA PHE A 347 -19.10 -3.64 -17.23
C PHE A 347 -18.79 -4.00 -15.77
N GLN A 348 -17.74 -3.42 -15.19
CA GLN A 348 -17.33 -3.72 -13.82
C GLN A 348 -18.40 -3.27 -12.80
N LEU A 349 -18.91 -2.06 -12.95
CA LEU A 349 -20.01 -1.53 -12.14
C LEU A 349 -21.22 -2.47 -12.13
N THR A 350 -21.54 -3.05 -13.29
CA THR A 350 -22.67 -3.97 -13.46
C THR A 350 -22.37 -5.38 -12.94
N GLU A 351 -21.36 -6.05 -13.52
CA GLU A 351 -21.11 -7.50 -13.34
C GLU A 351 -20.40 -7.84 -12.03
N VAL A 352 -19.66 -6.86 -11.47
CA VAL A 352 -18.84 -7.04 -10.28
C VAL A 352 -19.46 -6.35 -9.08
N PHE A 353 -19.89 -5.09 -9.23
CA PHE A 353 -20.45 -4.31 -8.12
C PHE A 353 -21.98 -4.34 -8.04
N SER A 354 -22.67 -4.87 -9.06
CA SER A 354 -24.14 -4.85 -9.15
C SER A 354 -24.71 -3.45 -8.88
N SER A 355 -24.04 -2.42 -9.39
CA SER A 355 -24.34 -1.00 -9.20
C SER A 355 -24.02 -0.25 -10.50
N PRO A 356 -24.83 -0.42 -11.56
CA PRO A 356 -24.49 0.02 -12.92
C PRO A 356 -24.34 1.54 -13.07
N GLY A 357 -24.88 2.34 -12.15
CA GLY A 357 -24.95 3.79 -12.29
C GLY A 357 -25.99 4.21 -13.33
N ASN A 358 -26.02 5.50 -13.67
CA ASN A 358 -26.98 6.06 -14.63
C ASN A 358 -26.48 5.89 -16.07
N ASN A 359 -27.36 5.52 -17.01
CA ASN A 359 -27.06 5.39 -18.44
C ASN A 359 -25.86 4.46 -18.72
N ASN A 360 -25.83 3.30 -18.07
CA ASN A 360 -24.77 2.32 -18.26
C ASN A 360 -24.76 1.78 -19.71
N GLU A 361 -23.77 2.17 -20.52
CA GLU A 361 -23.72 1.88 -21.95
C GLU A 361 -23.54 0.38 -22.24
N TYR A 362 -22.89 -0.33 -21.33
CA TYR A 362 -22.78 -1.79 -21.40
C TYR A 362 -24.17 -2.45 -21.33
N LEU A 363 -24.99 -2.06 -20.35
CA LEU A 363 -26.35 -2.58 -20.20
C LEU A 363 -27.27 -2.11 -21.32
N LEU A 364 -27.22 -0.83 -21.72
CA LEU A 364 -28.03 -0.32 -22.83
C LEU A 364 -27.81 -1.16 -24.09
N ARG A 365 -26.54 -1.40 -24.46
CA ARG A 365 -26.22 -2.21 -25.64
C ARG A 365 -26.71 -3.65 -25.52
N LYS A 366 -26.52 -4.30 -24.37
CA LYS A 366 -26.99 -5.68 -24.16
C LYS A 366 -28.52 -5.79 -24.22
N LEU A 367 -29.23 -4.88 -23.54
CA LEU A 367 -30.69 -4.86 -23.52
C LEU A 367 -31.28 -4.61 -24.91
N LEU A 368 -30.69 -3.70 -25.70
CA LEU A 368 -31.13 -3.47 -27.08
C LEU A 368 -31.00 -4.72 -27.96
N ILE A 369 -29.91 -5.48 -27.81
CA ILE A 369 -29.72 -6.75 -28.55
C ILE A 369 -30.76 -7.78 -28.11
N ILE A 370 -30.97 -7.93 -26.80
CA ILE A 370 -31.94 -8.88 -26.22
C ILE A 370 -33.35 -8.55 -26.70
N LEU A 371 -33.79 -7.29 -26.56
CA LEU A 371 -35.11 -6.84 -26.99
C LEU A 371 -35.33 -7.05 -28.49
N ASN A 372 -34.32 -6.79 -29.32
CA ASN A 372 -34.42 -7.02 -30.76
C ASN A 372 -34.57 -8.52 -31.08
N LYS A 373 -33.81 -9.40 -30.40
CA LYS A 373 -33.96 -10.85 -30.55
C LYS A 373 -35.34 -11.34 -30.13
N ILE A 374 -35.86 -10.86 -28.99
CA ILE A 374 -37.21 -11.19 -28.53
C ILE A 374 -38.25 -10.78 -29.58
N ASN A 375 -38.13 -9.57 -30.12
CA ASN A 375 -39.03 -9.08 -31.17
C ASN A 375 -38.96 -9.92 -32.46
N CYS A 376 -37.80 -10.47 -32.80
CA CYS A 376 -37.62 -11.36 -33.94
C CYS A 376 -37.94 -12.84 -33.66
N ASN A 377 -38.36 -13.21 -32.45
CA ASN A 377 -38.49 -14.60 -31.97
C ASN A 377 -37.20 -15.43 -32.11
N ASP A 378 -36.04 -14.78 -31.98
CA ASP A 378 -34.74 -15.43 -31.99
C ASP A 378 -34.42 -16.09 -30.63
N ILE A 379 -33.58 -17.13 -30.66
CA ILE A 379 -33.17 -17.85 -29.45
C ILE A 379 -32.12 -17.04 -28.68
N LEU A 380 -32.39 -16.83 -27.39
CA LEU A 380 -31.45 -16.21 -26.45
C LEU A 380 -30.38 -17.20 -25.99
N ASP A 381 -29.13 -16.75 -25.99
CA ASP A 381 -28.01 -17.52 -25.43
C ASP A 381 -27.96 -17.45 -23.89
N ASN A 382 -27.03 -18.19 -23.28
CA ASN A 382 -26.90 -18.23 -21.82
C ASN A 382 -26.42 -16.90 -21.22
N ASP A 383 -25.58 -16.13 -21.92
CA ASP A 383 -25.09 -14.84 -21.43
C ASP A 383 -26.22 -13.79 -21.44
N GLU A 384 -27.07 -13.83 -22.46
CA GLU A 384 -28.27 -13.01 -22.59
C GLU A 384 -29.27 -13.33 -21.47
N LYS A 385 -29.56 -14.61 -21.22
CA LYS A 385 -30.43 -15.03 -20.10
C LYS A 385 -29.88 -14.59 -18.74
N ASN A 386 -28.58 -14.79 -18.50
CA ASN A 386 -27.92 -14.31 -17.28
C ASN A 386 -28.01 -12.78 -17.15
N THR A 387 -27.94 -12.06 -18.26
CA THR A 387 -28.10 -10.59 -18.27
C THR A 387 -29.51 -10.20 -17.86
N ILE A 388 -30.54 -10.88 -18.38
CA ILE A 388 -31.96 -10.67 -17.99
C ILE A 388 -32.14 -10.88 -16.48
N ASP A 389 -31.63 -11.98 -15.94
CA ASP A 389 -31.72 -12.27 -14.50
C ASP A 389 -31.00 -11.21 -13.66
N LEU A 390 -29.84 -10.73 -14.14
CA LEU A 390 -29.07 -9.69 -13.48
C LEU A 390 -29.83 -8.36 -13.44
N VAL A 391 -30.36 -7.89 -14.57
CA VAL A 391 -31.05 -6.59 -14.64
C VAL A 391 -32.37 -6.61 -13.88
N LYS A 392 -33.11 -7.73 -13.90
CA LYS A 392 -34.32 -7.92 -13.09
C LYS A 392 -33.99 -7.78 -11.61
N ARG A 393 -32.95 -8.48 -11.14
CA ARG A 393 -32.50 -8.37 -9.75
C ARG A 393 -32.10 -6.93 -9.39
N ILE A 394 -31.36 -6.23 -10.25
CA ILE A 394 -30.96 -4.84 -10.01
C ILE A 394 -32.20 -3.91 -9.95
N TYR A 395 -33.19 -4.14 -10.82
CA TYR A 395 -34.44 -3.40 -10.85
C TYR A 395 -35.25 -3.59 -9.55
N PHE A 396 -35.46 -4.83 -9.11
CA PHE A 396 -36.18 -5.12 -7.87
C PHE A 396 -35.43 -4.65 -6.60
N GLU A 397 -34.11 -4.50 -6.66
CA GLU A 397 -33.32 -3.88 -5.60
C GLU A 397 -33.40 -2.33 -5.59
N ASN A 398 -34.19 -1.70 -6.47
CA ASN A 398 -34.33 -0.25 -6.63
C ASN A 398 -32.98 0.47 -6.83
N LYS A 399 -32.10 -0.11 -7.64
CA LYS A 399 -30.74 0.41 -7.89
C LYS A 399 -30.63 1.30 -9.13
N PHE A 400 -31.64 1.34 -9.98
CA PHE A 400 -31.68 2.29 -11.09
C PHE A 400 -32.24 3.63 -10.64
N HIS A 401 -31.76 4.72 -11.25
CA HIS A 401 -32.32 6.04 -11.05
C HIS A 401 -33.64 6.21 -11.83
N ASP A 402 -34.53 7.08 -11.37
CA ASP A 402 -35.87 7.22 -11.98
C ASP A 402 -35.85 7.66 -13.45
N ASN A 403 -34.85 8.45 -13.86
CA ASN A 403 -34.69 8.92 -15.25
C ASN A 403 -33.62 8.13 -16.02
N ASP A 404 -33.28 6.93 -15.58
CA ASP A 404 -32.25 6.11 -16.22
C ASP A 404 -32.82 5.40 -17.46
N LYS A 405 -32.18 5.58 -18.62
CA LYS A 405 -32.59 4.90 -19.86
C LYS A 405 -32.51 3.38 -19.75
N VAL A 406 -31.58 2.87 -18.94
CA VAL A 406 -31.48 1.41 -18.69
C VAL A 406 -32.73 0.92 -17.99
N LYS A 407 -33.25 1.67 -17.01
CA LYS A 407 -34.49 1.33 -16.30
C LYS A 407 -35.68 1.22 -17.26
N THR A 408 -35.83 2.20 -18.15
CA THR A 408 -36.90 2.19 -19.17
C THR A 408 -36.82 0.96 -20.06
N LEU A 409 -35.62 0.55 -20.50
CA LEU A 409 -35.47 -0.67 -21.30
C LEU A 409 -35.76 -1.95 -20.50
N VAL A 410 -35.46 -1.97 -19.20
CA VAL A 410 -35.80 -3.10 -18.32
C VAL A 410 -37.31 -3.18 -18.09
N GLU A 411 -38.01 -2.05 -17.92
CA GLU A 411 -39.47 -2.01 -17.82
C GLU A 411 -40.13 -2.58 -19.08
N VAL A 412 -39.67 -2.16 -20.27
CA VAL A 412 -40.13 -2.73 -21.55
C VAL A 412 -39.86 -4.23 -21.65
N LEU A 413 -38.70 -4.70 -21.15
CA LEU A 413 -38.38 -6.12 -21.12
C LEU A 413 -39.33 -6.91 -20.22
N LEU A 414 -39.72 -6.35 -19.07
CA LEU A 414 -40.68 -6.97 -18.16
C LEU A 414 -42.07 -7.05 -18.79
N ASP A 415 -42.52 -5.99 -19.44
CA ASP A 415 -43.83 -5.93 -20.12
C ASP A 415 -43.95 -6.91 -21.30
N LEU A 416 -42.84 -7.37 -21.88
CA LEU A 416 -42.84 -8.35 -22.99
C LEU A 416 -42.85 -9.80 -22.53
N GLU A 417 -42.58 -10.07 -21.25
CA GLU A 417 -42.61 -11.42 -20.68
C GLU A 417 -43.94 -11.75 -19.97
N ASP A 418 -44.71 -10.73 -19.56
CA ASP A 418 -46.09 -10.83 -19.05
C ASP A 418 -47.11 -10.95 -20.20
#